data_AF-A0A845ZNS3-F1
#
_entry.id   AF-A0A845ZNS3-F1
#
_cell.length_a   1.000
_cell.length_b   1.000
_cell.length_c   1.000
_cell.angle_alpha   90.00
_cell.angle_beta   90.00
_cell.angle_gamma   90.00
#
_symmetry.space_group_name_H-M   'P 1'
#
loop_
_entity.id
_entity.type
_entity.pdbx_description
1 polymer ?
#
loop_
_entity_poly.entity_id
_entity_poly.type
_entity_poly.pdbx_seq_one_letter_code
_entity_poly.pdbx_strand_id
1 'polypeptide(L)' 'MPRSLRVRPEYIDQVKLAVQRNGFPRQKDLAEELLRSLSTVNNYLNGRAVDNLNFKEISEKLGQDWNAIAF' A
#
# COMPACT_ATOMS: atom_id res chain seq x y z
N MET A 1 -14.73 14.03 6.61
CA MET A 1 -14.15 12.82 7.21
C MET A 1 -13.21 12.20 6.19
N PRO A 2 -11.88 12.12 6.41
CA PRO A 2 -11.06 11.27 5.57
C PRO A 2 -11.51 9.84 5.83
N ARG A 3 -12.11 9.19 4.83
CA ARG A 3 -12.44 7.77 4.93
C ARG A 3 -11.14 6.99 4.75
N SER A 4 -10.84 6.12 5.71
CA SER A 4 -9.82 5.11 5.52
C SER A 4 -10.18 4.21 4.33
N LEU A 5 -9.16 3.75 3.63
CA LEU A 5 -9.27 2.83 2.51
C LEU A 5 -8.62 1.51 2.85
N ARG A 6 -9.07 0.44 2.19
CA ARG A 6 -8.52 -0.90 2.31
C ARG A 6 -8.26 -1.47 0.93
N VAL A 7 -7.18 -2.23 0.76
CA VAL A 7 -6.97 -3.00 -0.46
C VAL A 7 -8.00 -4.13 -0.46
N ARG A 8 -8.74 -4.31 -1.55
CA ARG A 8 -9.70 -5.41 -1.66
C ARG A 8 -8.96 -6.75 -1.58
N PRO A 9 -9.55 -7.78 -0.95
CA PRO A 9 -8.91 -9.08 -0.79
C PRO A 9 -8.33 -9.67 -2.08
N GLU A 10 -9.01 -9.51 -3.21
CA GLU A 10 -8.60 -9.99 -4.53
C GLU A 10 -7.31 -9.34 -5.07
N TYR A 11 -6.90 -8.18 -4.56
CA TYR A 11 -5.69 -7.47 -4.98
C TYR A 11 -4.54 -7.57 -3.96
N ILE A 12 -4.69 -8.32 -2.86
CA ILE A 12 -3.66 -8.42 -1.82
C ILE A 12 -2.35 -9.00 -2.35
N ASP A 13 -2.43 -10.08 -3.11
CA ASP A 13 -1.24 -10.71 -3.68
C ASP A 13 -0.60 -9.81 -4.76
N GLN A 14 -1.43 -9.08 -5.52
CA GLN A 14 -0.97 -8.08 -6.48
C GLN A 14 -0.14 -6.99 -5.81
N VAL A 15 -0.65 -6.35 -4.75
CA VAL A 15 0.09 -5.26 -4.08
C VAL A 15 1.34 -5.76 -3.37
N LYS A 16 1.34 -6.99 -2.84
CA LYS A 16 2.54 -7.63 -2.25
C LYS A 16 3.63 -7.87 -3.30
N LEU A 17 3.26 -8.42 -4.47
CA LEU A 17 4.20 -8.61 -5.58
C LEU A 17 4.72 -7.28 -6.12
N ALA A 18 3.88 -6.23 -6.11
CA ALA A 18 4.28 -4.90 -6.55
C ALA A 18 5.43 -4.32 -5.73
N VAL A 19 5.54 -4.64 -4.44
CA VAL A 19 6.68 -4.18 -3.59
C VAL A 19 8.01 -4.60 -4.19
N GLN A 20 8.16 -5.89 -4.51
CA GLN A 20 9.39 -6.41 -5.09
C GLN A 20 9.61 -5.95 -6.53
N ARG A 21 8.54 -5.88 -7.34
CA ARG A 21 8.61 -5.42 -8.73
C ARG A 21 9.04 -3.95 -8.87
N ASN A 22 8.76 -3.13 -7.86
CA ASN A 22 9.17 -1.73 -7.82
C ASN A 22 10.51 -1.52 -7.09
N GLY A 23 11.32 -2.57 -6.91
CA GLY A 23 12.69 -2.44 -6.41
C GLY A 23 12.81 -2.34 -4.90
N PHE A 24 11.78 -2.73 -4.14
CA PHE A 24 11.84 -2.82 -2.67
C PHE A 24 11.98 -4.28 -2.23
N PRO A 25 13.19 -4.74 -1.83
CA PRO A 25 13.38 -6.13 -1.40
C PRO A 25 12.55 -6.50 -0.17
N ARG A 26 12.30 -5.54 0.73
CA ARG A 26 11.54 -5.71 1.97
C ARG A 26 10.50 -4.59 2.13
N GLN A 27 9.45 -4.87 2.91
CA GLN A 27 8.43 -3.87 3.28
C GLN A 27 9.05 -2.64 3.99
N LYS A 28 10.13 -2.85 4.75
CA LYS A 28 10.84 -1.77 5.45
C LYS A 28 11.49 -0.79 4.48
N ASP A 29 11.99 -1.27 3.34
CA ASP A 29 12.64 -0.42 2.34
C ASP A 29 11.60 0.53 1.71
N LEU A 30 10.39 0.04 1.41
CA LEU A 30 9.27 0.87 0.96
C LEU A 30 8.81 1.86 2.05
N ALA A 31 8.78 1.44 3.31
CA ALA A 31 8.38 2.30 4.42
C ALA A 31 9.36 3.46 4.63
N GLU A 32 10.67 3.18 4.56
CA GLU A 32 11.75 4.17 4.65
C GLU A 32 11.68 5.16 3.48
N GLU A 33 11.52 4.66 2.25
CA GLU A 33 11.39 5.50 1.04
C GLU A 33 10.20 6.46 1.09
N LEU A 34 9.07 6.01 1.64
CA LEU A 34 7.87 6.83 1.79
C LEU A 34 7.86 7.68 3.07
N LEU A 35 8.89 7.58 3.93
CA LEU A 35 8.90 8.19 5.26
C LEU A 35 7.63 7.85 6.06
N ARG A 36 7.21 6.57 6.02
CA ARG A 36 6.04 6.04 6.73
C ARG A 36 6.44 4.97 7.73
N SER A 37 5.56 4.70 8.69
CA SER A 37 5.77 3.57 9.60
C SER A 37 5.67 2.24 8.84
N LEU A 38 6.47 1.26 9.25
CA LEU A 38 6.36 -0.11 8.75
C LEU A 38 4.94 -0.68 8.96
N SER A 39 4.27 -0.29 10.05
CA SER A 39 2.88 -0.70 10.33
C SER A 39 1.89 -0.16 9.30
N THR A 40 2.10 1.04 8.75
CA THR A 40 1.22 1.62 7.72
C THR A 40 1.34 0.84 6.41
N VAL A 41 2.58 0.56 5.99
CA VAL A 41 2.85 -0.29 4.81
C VAL A 41 2.31 -1.70 5.02
N ASN A 42 2.53 -2.31 6.19
CA ASN A 42 2.00 -3.63 6.51
C ASN A 42 0.46 -3.64 6.47
N ASN A 43 -0.19 -2.62 7.00
CA ASN A 43 -1.65 -2.49 6.96
C ASN A 43 -2.16 -2.44 5.51
N TYR A 44 -1.55 -1.63 4.66
CA TYR A 44 -1.88 -1.56 3.24
C TYR A 44 -1.75 -2.93 2.55
N LEU A 45 -0.59 -3.57 2.70
CA LEU A 45 -0.27 -4.85 2.06
C LEU A 45 -1.13 -6.02 2.56
N ASN A 46 -1.86 -5.86 3.66
CA ASN A 46 -2.72 -6.89 4.24
C ASN A 46 -4.20 -6.46 4.29
N GLY A 47 -4.61 -5.42 3.54
CA GLY A 47 -6.02 -5.04 3.43
C GLY A 47 -6.62 -4.51 4.73
N ARG A 48 -5.79 -3.96 5.62
CA ARG A 48 -6.23 -3.26 6.83
C ARG A 48 -6.48 -1.79 6.49
N ALA A 49 -7.26 -1.12 7.35
CA ALA A 49 -7.58 0.29 7.16
C ALA A 49 -6.32 1.16 7.19
N VAL A 50 -6.18 2.01 6.17
CA VAL A 50 -5.11 2.99 6.04
C VAL A 50 -5.74 4.35 5.69
N ASP A 51 -5.16 5.44 6.20
CA ASP A 51 -5.59 6.79 5.83
C ASP A 51 -5.53 7.01 4.30
N ASN A 52 -6.43 7.85 3.79
CA ASN A 52 -6.60 8.06 2.36
C ASN A 52 -5.31 8.54 1.66
N LEU A 53 -4.56 9.45 2.28
CA LEU A 53 -3.32 9.97 1.70
C LEU A 53 -2.26 8.88 1.62
N ASN A 54 -2.05 8.17 2.74
CA ASN A 54 -1.11 7.06 2.81
C ASN A 54 -1.46 5.96 1.80
N PHE A 55 -2.74 5.63 1.64
CA PHE A 55 -3.19 4.61 0.70
C PHE A 55 -2.85 4.99 -0.75
N LYS A 56 -3.08 6.26 -1.11
CA LYS A 56 -2.80 6.78 -2.46
C LYS A 56 -1.31 6.82 -2.75
N GLU A 57 -0.51 7.37 -1.84
CA GLU A 57 0.94 7.47 -2.02
C GLU A 57 1.62 6.10 -2.10
N ILE A 58 1.18 5.14 -1.27
CA ILE A 58 1.69 3.76 -1.36
C ILE A 58 1.29 3.14 -2.71
N SER A 59 0.04 3.31 -3.15
CA SER A 59 -0.43 2.77 -4.43
C SER A 59 0.33 3.37 -5.60
N GLU A 60 0.52 4.68 -5.62
CA GLU A 60 1.28 5.40 -6.64
C GLU A 60 2.74 4.92 -6.68
N LYS A 61 3.39 4.80 -5.53
CA LYS A 61 4.78 4.31 -5.44
C LYS A 61 4.93 2.87 -5.93
N LEU A 62 3.88 2.07 -5.82
CA LEU A 62 3.82 0.69 -6.31
C LEU A 62 3.24 0.56 -7.73
N GLY A 63 2.96 1.67 -8.41
CA GLY A 63 2.38 1.67 -9.77
C GLY A 63 0.97 1.06 -9.85
N GLN A 64 0.19 1.19 -8.79
CA GLN A 64 -1.17 0.66 -8.69
C GLN A 64 -2.22 1.76 -8.92
N ASP A 65 -3.29 1.44 -9.64
CA ASP A 65 -4.49 2.28 -9.66
C ASP A 65 -5.22 2.14 -8.32
N TRP A 66 -5.03 3.13 -7.44
CA TRP A 66 -5.61 3.12 -6.09
C TRP A 66 -7.13 3.00 -6.11
N ASN A 67 -7.82 3.55 -7.12
CA ASN A 67 -9.28 3.56 -7.18
C ASN A 67 -9.82 2.18 -7.61
N ALA A 68 -9.09 1.45 -8.45
CA ALA A 68 -9.43 0.09 -8.86
C ALA A 68 -9.29 -0.92 -7.71
N ILE A 69 -8.30 -0.73 -6.83
CA ILE A 69 -7.97 -1.69 -5.78
C ILE A 69 -8.59 -1.37 -4.41
N ALA A 70 -9.15 -0.18 -4.23
CA ALA A 70 -9.69 0.27 -2.94
C ALA A 70 -11.13 -0.20 -2.68
N PHE A 71 -11.42 -0.45 -1.40
CA PHE A 71 -12.75 -0.66 -0.81
C PHE A 71 -12.91 0.20 0.45
#